data_AF-A0A5R8WMU5-F1
#
_entry.id   AF-A0A5R8WMU5-F1
#
_cell.length_a   1.000
_cell.length_b   1.000
_cell.length_c   1.000
_cell.angle_alpha   90.00
_cell.angle_beta   90.00
_cell.angle_gamma   90.00
#
_symmetry.space_group_name_H-M   'P 1'
#
loop_
_entity.id
_entity.type
_entity.pdbx_description
1 polymer ?
#
loop_
_entity_poly.entity_id
_entity_poly.type
_entity_poly.pdbx_seq_one_letter_code
_entity_poly.pdbx_strand_id
1 'polypeptide(L)'
;MATSLSPATRRIVGLMLIVAGGLLVAAQILRFGVSAAEWQQGGWDAVQTTYLVLSVLMLSIGVLIIRYGWRMRQDGRISDEPGGGRVS
;
A
#
# COMPACT_ATOMS: atom_id res chain seq x y z
N MET A 1 -11.57 -21.14 -10.85
CA MET A 1 -12.47 -20.13 -11.45
C MET A 1 -12.24 -18.82 -10.71
N ALA A 2 -11.65 -17.82 -11.35
CA ALA A 2 -11.52 -16.49 -10.73
C ALA A 2 -12.90 -15.85 -10.73
N THR A 3 -13.63 -15.97 -9.63
CA THR A 3 -14.92 -15.30 -9.43
C THR A 3 -14.62 -13.80 -9.44
N SER A 4 -14.89 -13.14 -10.58
CA SER A 4 -14.62 -11.72 -10.72
C SER A 4 -15.46 -10.96 -9.70
N LEU A 5 -14.80 -10.33 -8.73
CA LEU A 5 -15.47 -9.49 -7.73
C LEU A 5 -16.31 -8.43 -8.44
N SER A 6 -17.52 -8.17 -7.92
CA SER A 6 -18.40 -7.14 -8.47
C SER A 6 -17.67 -5.78 -8.50
N PRO A 7 -17.98 -4.88 -9.46
CA PRO A 7 -17.32 -3.58 -9.57
C PRO A 7 -17.37 -2.75 -8.28
N ALA A 8 -18.50 -2.81 -7.56
CA ALA A 8 -18.68 -2.17 -6.26
C ALA A 8 -17.76 -2.76 -5.17
N THR A 9 -17.66 -4.09 -5.09
CA THR A 9 -16.76 -4.77 -4.13
C THR A 9 -15.29 -4.44 -4.43
N ARG A 10 -14.90 -4.35 -5.71
CA ARG A 10 -13.54 -3.97 -6.13
C ARG A 10 -13.15 -2.57 -5.65
N ARG A 11 -14.09 -1.61 -5.67
CA ARG A 11 -13.85 -0.24 -5.16
C ARG A 11 -13.62 -0.21 -3.65
N ILE A 12 -14.42 -0.96 -2.88
CA ILE A 12 -14.29 -1.04 -1.42
C ILE A 12 -12.97 -1.70 -1.04
N VAL A 13 -12.63 -2.84 -1.67
CA VAL A 13 -11.36 -3.52 -1.44
C VAL A 13 -10.17 -2.63 -1.82
N GLY A 14 -10.25 -1.93 -2.95
CA GLY A 14 -9.22 -0.97 -3.36
C GLY A 14 -9.02 0.16 -2.34
N LEU A 15 -10.11 0.70 -1.76
CA LEU A 15 -10.04 1.69 -0.68
C LEU A 15 -9.41 1.12 0.60
N MET A 16 -9.82 -0.08 1.01
CA MET A 16 -9.23 -0.76 2.17
C MET A 16 -7.74 -0.99 2.00
N LEU A 17 -7.28 -1.38 0.81
CA LEU A 17 -5.87 -1.55 0.50
C LEU A 17 -5.11 -0.22 0.57
N ILE A 18 -5.64 0.85 -0.01
CA ILE A 18 -5.02 2.18 0.09
C ILE A 18 -4.89 2.63 1.55
N VAL A 19 -5.94 2.45 2.36
CA VAL A 19 -5.92 2.81 3.78
C VAL A 19 -4.92 1.96 4.55
N ALA A 20 -4.94 0.63 4.36
CA ALA A 20 -4.03 -0.29 5.03
C ALA A 20 -2.57 -0.01 4.67
N GLY A 21 -2.28 0.18 3.38
CA GLY A 21 -0.94 0.53 2.91
C GLY A 21 -0.50 1.91 3.40
N GLY A 22 -1.42 2.89 3.45
CA GLY A 22 -1.16 4.22 4.03
C GLY A 22 -0.82 4.16 5.51
N LEU A 23 -1.58 3.39 6.30
CA LEU A 23 -1.29 3.14 7.72
C LEU A 23 0.05 2.43 7.91
N LEU A 24 0.38 1.45 7.05
CA LEU A 24 1.67 0.78 7.10
C LEU A 24 2.83 1.76 6.86
N VAL A 25 2.71 2.64 5.85
CA VAL A 25 3.72 3.67 5.57
C VAL A 25 3.85 4.64 6.73
N ALA A 26 2.73 5.10 7.30
CA ALA A 26 2.74 5.97 8.48
C ALA A 26 3.44 5.29 9.68
N ALA A 27 3.16 4.01 9.92
CA ALA A 27 3.83 3.22 10.95
C ALA A 27 5.35 3.12 10.71
N GLN A 28 5.79 2.97 9.45
CA GLN A 28 7.23 2.95 9.15
C GLN A 28 7.90 4.32 9.36
N ILE A 29 7.22 5.41 9.05
CA ILE A 29 7.73 6.76 9.36
C ILE A 29 7.91 6.93 10.87
N LEU A 30 6.92 6.50 11.65
CA LEU A 30 6.99 6.56 13.11
C LEU A 30 8.16 5.73 13.64
N ARG A 31 8.32 4.50 13.13
CA ARG A 31 9.42 3.60 13.48
C ARG A 31 10.78 4.20 13.14
N PHE A 32 10.90 4.84 11.99
CA PHE A 32 12.12 5.54 11.60
C PHE A 32 12.46 6.67 12.58
N GLY A 33 11.46 7.41 13.05
CA GLY A 33 11.64 8.43 14.10
C GLY A 33 12.18 7.85 15.41
N VAL A 34 11.69 6.68 15.83
CA VAL A 34 12.21 5.98 17.02
C VAL A 34 13.66 5.56 16.82
N SER A 35 13.98 4.93 15.69
CA SER A 35 15.36 4.53 15.39
C SER A 35 16.33 5.72 15.28
N ALA A 36 15.86 6.87 14.78
CA ALA A 36 16.66 8.09 14.77
C ALA A 36 16.93 8.62 16.19
N ALA A 37 15.96 8.50 17.11
CA ALA A 37 16.15 8.86 18.50
C ALA A 37 17.12 7.89 19.22
N GLU A 38 17.03 6.59 18.94
CA GLU A 38 17.98 5.59 19.45
C GLU A 38 19.41 5.86 18.94
N TRP A 39 19.55 6.27 17.67
CA TRP A 39 20.85 6.64 17.09
C TRP A 39 21.49 7.83 17.81
N GLN A 40 20.70 8.82 18.23
CA GLN A 40 21.19 9.95 19.03
C GLN A 40 21.68 9.53 20.42
N GLN A 41 21.12 8.45 21.00
CA GLN A 41 21.43 8.00 22.36
C GLN A 41 22.57 6.97 22.42
N GLY A 42 22.65 6.06 21.43
CA GLY A 42 23.56 4.92 21.44
C GLY A 42 24.55 4.84 20.27
N GLY A 43 24.54 5.82 19.36
CA GLY A 43 25.45 5.86 18.21
C GLY A 43 25.21 4.73 17.20
N TRP A 44 26.19 4.47 16.34
CA TRP A 44 26.05 3.54 15.21
C TRP A 44 25.79 2.08 15.62
N ASP A 45 26.25 1.67 16.79
CA ASP A 45 26.08 0.30 17.30
C ASP A 45 24.62 0.02 17.75
N ALA A 46 23.86 1.07 18.04
CA ALA A 46 22.44 0.96 18.39
C ALA A 46 21.56 0.69 17.17
N VAL A 47 22.00 1.03 15.94
CA VAL A 47 21.18 0.90 14.74
C VAL A 47 21.46 -0.45 14.06
N GLN A 48 20.65 -1.46 14.39
CA GLN A 48 20.81 -2.79 13.82
C GLN A 48 20.48 -2.79 12.31
N THR A 49 21.46 -3.12 11.47
CA THR A 49 21.33 -3.13 10.00
C THR A 49 20.15 -3.98 9.52
N THR A 50 19.88 -5.10 10.18
CA THR A 50 18.74 -5.98 9.90
C THR A 50 17.40 -5.25 10.02
N TYR A 51 17.22 -4.38 11.03
CA TYR A 51 16.00 -3.60 11.19
C TYR A 51 15.83 -2.56 10.08
N LEU A 52 16.93 -2.00 9.60
CA LEU A 52 16.94 -1.03 8.51
C LEU A 52 16.49 -1.68 7.20
N VAL A 53 17.03 -2.86 6.88
CA VAL A 53 16.63 -3.66 5.71
C VAL A 53 15.15 -4.05 5.78
N LEU A 54 14.68 -4.54 6.93
CA LEU A 54 13.27 -4.91 7.11
C LEU A 54 12.33 -3.71 7.00
N SER A 55 12.74 -2.54 7.48
CA SER A 55 11.96 -1.32 7.38
C SER A 55 11.80 -0.87 5.93
N VAL A 56 12.88 -0.94 5.14
CA VAL A 56 12.84 -0.64 3.70
C VAL A 56 11.95 -1.62 2.93
N LEU A 57 12.04 -2.92 3.26
CA LEU A 57 11.18 -3.96 2.69
C LEU A 57 9.70 -3.69 2.99
N MET A 58 9.37 -3.40 4.24
CA MET A 58 7.99 -3.11 4.67
C MET A 58 7.47 -1.82 4.04
N LEU A 59 8.30 -0.77 3.94
CA LEU A 59 7.94 0.46 3.24
C LEU A 59 7.59 0.17 1.77
N SER A 60 8.43 -0.62 1.10
CA SER A 60 8.22 -1.03 -0.30
C SER A 60 6.91 -1.81 -0.47
N ILE A 61 6.62 -2.74 0.44
CA ILE A 61 5.35 -3.48 0.48
C ILE A 61 4.17 -2.52 0.65
N GLY A 62 4.24 -1.56 1.57
CA GLY A 62 3.21 -0.54 1.77
C GLY A 62 2.90 0.26 0.50
N VAL A 63 3.94 0.72 -0.19
CA VAL A 63 3.81 1.45 -1.46
C VAL A 63 3.16 0.57 -2.54
N LEU A 64 3.55 -0.70 -2.64
CA LEU A 64 2.95 -1.64 -3.59
C LEU A 64 1.47 -1.90 -3.29
N ILE A 65 1.10 -2.05 -2.03
CA ILE A 65 -0.30 -2.21 -1.60
C ILE A 65 -1.13 -0.98 -2.00
N ILE A 66 -0.62 0.23 -1.74
CA ILE A 66 -1.29 1.48 -2.15
C ILE A 66 -1.45 1.53 -3.67
N ARG A 67 -0.37 1.24 -4.42
CA ARG A 67 -0.39 1.23 -5.90
C ARG A 67 -1.40 0.21 -6.43
N TYR A 68 -1.47 -0.97 -5.83
CA TYR A 68 -2.39 -2.02 -6.23
C TYR A 68 -3.85 -1.64 -5.94
N GLY A 69 -4.12 -1.10 -4.75
CA GLY A 69 -5.45 -0.58 -4.38
C GLY A 69 -5.89 0.57 -5.29
N TRP A 70 -4.96 1.45 -5.70
CA TRP A 70 -5.23 2.51 -6.67
C TRP A 70 -5.59 1.95 -8.05
N ARG A 71 -4.81 0.99 -8.56
CA ARG A 71 -5.07 0.35 -9.86
C ARG A 71 -6.44 -0.33 -9.90
N MET A 72 -6.82 -1.04 -8.83
CA MET A 72 -8.16 -1.64 -8.69
C MET A 72 -9.31 -0.62 -8.80
N ARG A 73 -9.08 0.64 -8.38
CA ARG A 73 -10.08 1.71 -8.50
C ARG A 73 -10.15 2.29 -9.91
N GLN A 74 -9.03 2.34 -10.64
CA GLN A 74 -9.02 2.77 -12.05
C GLN A 74 -9.76 1.76 -12.94
N ASP A 75 -9.50 0.47 -12.76
CA ASP A 75 -10.16 -0.60 -13.53
C ASP A 75 -11.67 -0.65 -13.25
N GLY A 76 -12.09 -0.36 -12.01
CA GLY A 76 -13.51 -0.25 -11.64
C GLY A 76 -14.21 1.01 -12.14
N ARG A 77 -13.48 1.99 -12.72
CA ARG A 77 -14.06 3.21 -13.31
C ARG A 77 -14.39 3.00 -14.79
N ILE A 78 -13.55 2.23 -15.49
CA ILE A 78 -13.74 1.86 -16.90
C ILE A 78 -14.98 0.95 -17.08
N SER A 79 -15.26 0.09 -16.11
CA SER A 79 -16.41 -0.83 -16.17
C SER A 79 -17.78 -0.18 -15.89
N ASP A 80 -17.80 1.07 -15.40
CA ASP A 80 -19.02 1.84 -15.13
C ASP A 80 -19.39 2.79 -16.28
N GLU A 81 -18.60 2.82 -17.36
CA GLU A 81 -18.99 3.49 -18.59
C GLU A 81 -20.16 2.73 -19.22
N PRO A 82 -21.34 3.35 -19.43
CA PRO A 82 -22.45 2.69 -20.09
C PRO A 82 -21.96 2.33 -21.49
N GLY A 83 -21.88 1.04 -21.77
CA GLY A 83 -21.43 0.52 -23.05
C GLY A 83 -22.15 1.24 -24.18
N GLY A 84 -21.41 2.13 -24.87
CA GLY A 84 -21.79 2.61 -26.18
C GLY A 84 -21.91 1.37 -27.06
N GLY A 85 -23.15 0.99 -27.34
CA GLY A 85 -23.47 -0.15 -28.18
C GLY A 85 -22.72 -0.05 -29.50
N ARG A 86 -21.73 -0.92 -29.68
CA ARG A 86 -21.29 -1.37 -30.99
C ARG A 86 -21.15 -2.87 -30.90
N VAL A 87 -22.31 -3.52 -30.96
CA VAL A 87 -22.39 -4.88 -31.48
C VAL A 87 -22.16 -4.75 -32.99
N SER A 88 -21.21 -5.56 -33.47
CA SER A 88 -20.87 -5.84 -34.87
C SER A 88 -22.06 -5.95 -35.80
#